data_AF-A0A3B9RY26-F1
#
_entry.id   AF-A0A3B9RY26-F1
#
_cell.length_a   1.000
_cell.length_b   1.000
_cell.length_c   1.000
_cell.angle_alpha   90.00
_cell.angle_beta   90.00
_cell.angle_gamma   90.00
#
_symmetry.space_group_name_H-M   'P 1'
#
loop_
_entity.id
_entity.type
_entity.pdbx_description
1 polymer ?
#
loop_
_entity_poly.entity_id
_entity_poly.type
_entity_poly.pdbx_seq_one_letter_code
_entity_poly.pdbx_strand_id
1 'polypeptide(L)'
;NKKKIKIFYLGPAWDDWSNENNATYAALNGLSLRPFDEHETGDISNASMLDEEFTNINMMLKYFKFGFGRTTDLLCEKIRDGEMTRTQAIPIAQEFDGVCADTIIKRFADYVGITVEEFWDITNRWVNPKIFKIRGQARPVPKFTVGVDYAG
;
A
#
# COMPACT_ATOMS: atom_id res chain seq x y z
N ASN A 1 20.81 10.22 31.59
CA ASN A 1 21.09 9.13 30.61
C ASN A 1 21.95 8.03 31.23
N LYS A 2 21.33 6.96 31.77
CA LYS A 2 22.02 5.92 32.58
C LYS A 2 22.55 4.69 31.81
N LYS A 3 22.40 4.62 30.48
CA LYS A 3 22.76 3.39 29.71
C LYS A 3 23.89 3.50 28.67
N LYS A 4 24.58 4.64 28.51
CA LYS A 4 25.69 4.82 27.53
C LYS A 4 25.38 4.25 26.12
N ILE A 5 24.13 4.26 25.67
CA ILE A 5 23.78 3.78 24.32
C ILE A 5 24.10 4.90 23.33
N LYS A 6 24.87 4.57 22.28
CA LYS A 6 25.10 5.44 21.12
C LYS A 6 24.26 4.93 19.96
N ILE A 7 23.41 5.79 19.41
CA ILE A 7 22.60 5.49 18.22
C ILE A 7 23.33 6.13 17.04
N PHE A 8 23.66 5.33 16.04
CA PHE A 8 24.24 5.79 14.78
C PHE A 8 23.21 5.54 13.68
N TYR A 9 22.87 6.60 12.94
CA TYR A 9 22.05 6.49 11.75
C TYR A 9 22.97 6.29 10.55
N LEU A 10 22.94 5.11 9.94
CA LEU A 10 23.83 4.72 8.84
C LEU A 10 23.29 5.08 7.45
N GLY A 11 22.11 5.71 7.35
CA GLY A 11 21.52 6.10 6.07
C GLY A 11 22.49 6.90 5.17
N PRO A 12 23.20 7.92 5.67
CA PRO A 12 24.16 8.69 4.87
C PRO A 12 25.44 7.95 4.49
N ALA A 13 25.65 6.72 4.98
CA ALA A 13 26.80 5.89 4.60
C ALA A 13 26.46 4.89 3.49
N TRP A 14 25.20 4.85 3.04
CA TRP A 14 24.70 3.99 1.97
C TRP A 14 24.19 4.87 0.82
N ASP A 15 25.08 5.18 -0.11
CA ASP A 15 24.84 6.15 -1.18
C ASP A 15 23.98 5.59 -2.33
N ASP A 16 23.73 4.27 -2.36
CA ASP A 16 23.06 3.54 -3.45
C ASP A 16 21.77 2.80 -3.03
N TRP A 17 21.20 3.15 -1.88
CA TRP A 17 19.99 2.50 -1.38
C TRP A 17 18.74 2.96 -2.13
N SER A 18 18.10 2.04 -2.87
CA SER A 18 16.76 2.23 -3.44
C SER A 18 15.96 0.93 -3.40
N ASN A 19 14.63 1.03 -3.34
CA ASN A 19 13.79 -0.16 -3.37
C ASN A 19 13.99 -0.99 -4.66
N GLU A 20 14.19 -0.33 -5.80
CA GLU A 20 14.36 -0.97 -7.11
C GLU A 20 15.70 -1.71 -7.23
N ASN A 21 16.80 -1.08 -6.81
CA ASN A 21 18.12 -1.72 -6.82
C ASN A 21 18.16 -2.91 -5.87
N ASN A 22 17.60 -2.74 -4.66
CA ASN A 22 17.56 -3.80 -3.66
C ASN A 22 16.68 -4.96 -4.11
N ALA A 23 15.50 -4.68 -4.68
CA ALA A 23 14.62 -5.70 -5.25
C ALA A 23 15.30 -6.49 -6.37
N THR A 24 15.97 -5.79 -7.29
CA THR A 24 16.72 -6.41 -8.40
C THR A 24 17.84 -7.31 -7.87
N TYR A 25 18.65 -6.79 -6.94
CA TYR A 25 19.74 -7.56 -6.33
C TYR A 25 19.21 -8.80 -5.60
N ALA A 26 18.15 -8.65 -4.81
CA ALA A 26 17.55 -9.76 -4.07
C ALA A 26 16.97 -10.82 -5.02
N ALA A 27 16.30 -10.41 -6.10
CA ALA A 27 15.75 -11.32 -7.10
C ALA A 27 16.85 -12.14 -7.79
N LEU A 28 17.97 -11.50 -8.17
CA LEU A 28 19.14 -12.18 -8.72
C LEU A 28 19.79 -13.17 -7.74
N ASN A 29 19.55 -12.99 -6.43
CA ASN A 29 20.08 -13.85 -5.36
C ASN A 29 19.03 -14.82 -4.78
N GLY A 30 17.90 -15.03 -5.46
CA GLY A 30 16.93 -16.08 -5.14
C GLY A 30 15.65 -15.62 -4.46
N LEU A 31 15.43 -14.31 -4.29
CA LEU A 31 14.12 -13.81 -3.86
C LEU A 31 13.10 -14.01 -5.00
N SER A 32 11.97 -14.65 -4.69
CA SER A 32 10.86 -14.80 -5.64
C SER A 32 9.95 -13.58 -5.56
N LEU A 33 9.87 -12.84 -6.66
CA LEU A 33 8.98 -11.68 -6.81
C LEU A 33 7.56 -12.12 -7.19
N ARG A 34 6.61 -11.17 -7.17
CA ARG A 34 5.22 -11.35 -7.58
C ARG A 34 4.87 -10.45 -8.78
N PRO A 35 5.43 -10.71 -9.97
CA PRO A 35 5.09 -9.92 -11.14
C PRO A 35 3.62 -10.14 -11.53
N PHE A 36 2.94 -9.10 -12.02
CA PHE A 36 1.56 -9.14 -12.49
C PHE A 36 0.48 -9.22 -11.39
N ASP A 37 0.88 -9.15 -10.12
CA ASP A 37 -0.03 -9.12 -8.96
C ASP A 37 -0.41 -7.69 -8.54
N GLU A 38 -0.09 -6.65 -9.33
CA GLU A 38 -0.36 -5.25 -8.98
C GLU A 38 -1.87 -5.00 -8.83
N HIS A 39 -2.68 -5.66 -9.67
CA HIS A 39 -4.15 -5.62 -9.59
C HIS A 39 -4.73 -6.47 -8.45
N GLU A 40 -3.93 -7.32 -7.83
CA GLU A 40 -4.33 -8.13 -6.68
C GLU A 40 -3.89 -7.49 -5.36
N THR A 41 -2.75 -6.81 -5.33
CA THR A 41 -2.08 -6.35 -4.09
C THR A 41 -1.98 -4.84 -3.96
N GLY A 42 -2.02 -4.11 -5.08
CA GLY A 42 -1.72 -2.68 -5.12
C GLY A 42 -0.24 -2.34 -4.90
N ASP A 43 0.66 -3.33 -4.92
CA ASP A 43 2.11 -3.14 -4.82
C ASP A 43 2.74 -3.12 -6.21
N ILE A 44 3.03 -1.92 -6.73
CA ILE A 44 3.70 -1.74 -8.02
C ILE A 44 5.19 -2.10 -8.01
N SER A 45 5.76 -2.46 -6.85
CA SER A 45 7.17 -2.87 -6.77
C SER A 45 7.38 -4.35 -7.07
N ASN A 46 6.33 -5.18 -6.94
CA ASN A 46 6.37 -6.65 -7.06
C ASN A 46 7.35 -7.35 -6.12
N ALA A 47 7.94 -6.61 -5.18
CA ALA A 47 9.06 -7.03 -4.34
C ALA A 47 8.80 -6.81 -2.85
N SER A 48 7.63 -6.30 -2.48
CA SER A 48 7.24 -6.08 -1.10
C SER A 48 6.15 -7.07 -0.67
N MET A 49 6.01 -7.29 0.64
CA MET A 49 4.90 -8.07 1.22
C MET A 49 4.81 -9.50 0.64
N LEU A 50 5.97 -10.09 0.36
CA LEU A 50 6.09 -11.37 -0.36
C LEU A 50 5.87 -12.58 0.54
N ASP A 51 6.15 -12.43 1.83
CA ASP A 51 6.07 -13.48 2.86
C ASP A 51 4.65 -13.68 3.40
N GLU A 52 3.83 -12.63 3.39
CA GLU A 52 2.53 -12.62 4.05
C GLU A 52 1.50 -11.78 3.26
N GLU A 53 0.33 -12.36 2.98
CA GLU A 53 -0.64 -11.76 2.05
C GLU A 53 -1.59 -10.75 2.71
N PHE A 54 -1.85 -10.85 4.01
CA PHE A 54 -2.78 -9.96 4.72
C PHE A 54 -2.20 -8.57 4.97
N THR A 55 -0.89 -8.37 4.76
CA THR A 55 -0.26 -7.04 4.77
C THR A 55 -0.88 -6.15 3.67
N ASN A 56 -1.36 -6.73 2.56
CA ASN A 56 -2.11 -6.00 1.54
C ASN A 56 -3.43 -5.42 2.08
N ILE A 57 -4.08 -6.13 3.01
CA ILE A 57 -5.27 -5.63 3.71
C ILE A 57 -4.91 -4.39 4.53
N ASN A 58 -3.77 -4.38 5.21
CA ASN A 58 -3.32 -3.20 5.96
C ASN A 58 -3.16 -1.97 5.04
N MET A 59 -2.57 -2.16 3.85
CA MET A 59 -2.39 -1.09 2.87
C MET A 59 -3.72 -0.59 2.30
N MET A 60 -4.67 -1.49 2.04
CA MET A 60 -6.04 -1.13 1.65
C MET A 60 -6.78 -0.36 2.77
N LEU A 61 -6.66 -0.79 4.02
CA LEU A 61 -7.29 -0.11 5.16
C LEU A 61 -6.69 1.28 5.39
N LYS A 62 -5.37 1.44 5.20
CA LYS A 62 -4.69 2.74 5.21
C LYS A 62 -5.31 3.67 4.15
N TYR A 63 -5.54 3.17 2.93
CA TYR A 63 -6.21 3.92 1.88
C TYR A 63 -7.61 4.40 2.30
N PHE A 64 -8.45 3.52 2.87
CA PHE A 64 -9.79 3.93 3.31
C PHE A 64 -9.81 4.90 4.51
N LYS A 65 -8.69 5.00 5.23
CA LYS A 65 -8.54 5.93 6.35
C LYS A 65 -8.02 7.30 5.92
N PHE A 66 -7.04 7.33 5.02
CA PHE A 66 -6.26 8.52 4.70
C PHE A 66 -6.33 8.99 3.24
N GLY A 67 -6.88 8.18 2.34
CA GLY A 67 -6.97 8.49 0.91
C GLY A 67 -5.72 8.16 0.10
N PHE A 68 -4.73 7.49 0.69
CA PHE A 68 -3.53 7.01 0.01
C PHE A 68 -3.07 5.67 0.57
N GLY A 69 -2.53 4.82 -0.31
CA GLY A 69 -2.11 3.45 -0.03
C GLY A 69 -0.63 3.20 -0.34
N ARG A 70 -0.31 1.93 -0.63
CA ARG A 70 1.05 1.48 -0.92
C ARG A 70 1.61 2.09 -2.19
N THR A 71 0.80 2.19 -3.24
CA THR A 71 1.23 2.73 -4.53
C THR A 71 1.65 4.20 -4.38
N THR A 72 0.87 5.03 -3.68
CA THR A 72 1.27 6.43 -3.44
C THR A 72 2.57 6.55 -2.65
N ASP A 73 2.83 5.67 -1.67
CA ASP A 73 4.11 5.70 -0.94
C ASP A 73 5.30 5.49 -1.89
N LEU A 74 5.20 4.48 -2.77
CA LEU A 74 6.24 4.15 -3.76
C LEU A 74 6.41 5.25 -4.82
N LEU A 75 5.30 5.81 -5.31
CA LEU A 75 5.36 6.89 -6.29
C LEU A 75 5.98 8.17 -5.69
N CYS A 76 5.70 8.46 -4.42
CA CYS A 76 6.34 9.58 -3.72
C CYS A 76 7.87 9.41 -3.61
N GLU A 77 8.33 8.18 -3.41
CA GLU A 77 9.77 7.84 -3.44
C GLU A 77 10.36 8.08 -4.82
N LYS A 78 9.76 7.51 -5.88
CA LYS A 78 10.21 7.69 -7.27
C LYS A 78 10.23 9.16 -7.71
N ILE A 79 9.27 9.97 -7.27
CA ILE A 79 9.27 11.42 -7.55
C ILE A 79 10.42 12.13 -6.84
N ARG A 80 10.67 11.80 -5.57
CA ARG A 80 11.76 12.40 -4.78
C ARG A 80 13.14 12.03 -5.34
N ASP A 81 13.27 10.84 -5.89
CA ASP A 81 14.51 10.34 -6.47
C ASP A 81 14.69 10.82 -7.95
N GLY A 82 13.72 11.55 -8.49
CA GLY A 82 13.77 12.12 -9.84
C GLY A 82 13.50 11.13 -10.97
N GLU A 83 13.06 9.91 -10.64
CA GLU A 83 12.75 8.84 -11.60
C GLU A 83 11.41 9.06 -12.32
N MET A 84 10.50 9.81 -11.70
CA MET A 84 9.15 10.01 -12.20
C MET A 84 8.61 11.42 -11.89
N THR A 85 7.76 11.95 -12.78
CA THR A 85 7.03 13.20 -12.53
C THR A 85 5.68 12.96 -11.85
N ARG A 86 5.16 13.95 -11.13
CA ARG A 86 3.81 13.91 -10.55
C ARG A 86 2.74 13.57 -11.59
N THR A 87 2.83 14.11 -12.80
CA THR A 87 1.88 13.87 -13.89
C THR A 87 1.86 12.40 -14.33
N GLN A 88 3.02 11.74 -14.33
CA GLN A 88 3.12 10.30 -14.61
C GLN A 88 2.59 9.44 -13.44
N ALA A 89 2.77 9.90 -12.20
CA ALA A 89 2.33 9.17 -11.02
C ALA A 89 0.81 9.17 -10.79
N ILE A 90 0.11 10.26 -11.12
CA ILE A 90 -1.35 10.39 -10.92
C ILE A 90 -2.16 9.20 -11.47
N PRO A 91 -2.02 8.79 -12.74
CA PRO A 91 -2.80 7.67 -13.27
C PRO A 91 -2.48 6.34 -12.56
N ILE A 92 -1.22 6.11 -12.19
CA ILE A 92 -0.78 4.89 -11.50
C ILE A 92 -1.40 4.83 -10.10
N ALA A 93 -1.34 5.94 -9.35
CA ALA A 93 -1.98 6.03 -8.03
C ALA A 93 -3.50 5.84 -8.15
N GLN A 94 -4.14 6.43 -9.15
CA GLN A 94 -5.59 6.29 -9.36
C GLN A 94 -6.01 4.84 -9.65
N GLU A 95 -5.13 4.06 -10.28
CA GLU A 95 -5.36 2.66 -10.65
C GLU A 95 -5.11 1.69 -9.50
N PHE A 96 -4.01 1.85 -8.76
CA PHE A 96 -3.53 0.82 -7.83
C PHE A 96 -3.69 1.15 -6.33
N ASP A 97 -3.89 2.41 -5.93
CA ASP A 97 -4.10 2.69 -4.51
C ASP A 97 -5.43 2.12 -4.00
N GLY A 98 -5.35 1.41 -2.86
CA GLY A 98 -6.52 0.74 -2.28
C GLY A 98 -6.91 -0.56 -2.97
N VAL A 99 -6.14 -1.01 -3.97
CA VAL A 99 -6.27 -2.35 -4.53
C VAL A 99 -5.86 -3.38 -3.48
N CYS A 100 -6.67 -4.43 -3.41
CA CYS A 100 -6.50 -5.63 -2.61
C CYS A 100 -7.59 -6.58 -3.09
N ALA A 101 -7.24 -7.77 -3.56
CA ALA A 101 -8.19 -8.66 -4.17
C ALA A 101 -9.19 -9.22 -3.16
N ASP A 102 -10.41 -9.49 -3.62
CA ASP A 102 -11.44 -10.09 -2.79
C ASP A 102 -11.06 -11.51 -2.34
N THR A 103 -10.20 -12.19 -3.09
CA THR A 103 -9.58 -13.48 -2.72
C THR A 103 -8.71 -13.37 -1.47
N ILE A 104 -7.90 -12.30 -1.34
CA ILE A 104 -7.08 -12.02 -0.15
C ILE A 104 -7.99 -11.76 1.06
N ILE A 105 -9.02 -10.94 0.88
CA ILE A 105 -9.99 -10.63 1.93
C ILE A 105 -10.72 -11.89 2.36
N LYS A 106 -11.13 -12.74 1.42
CA LYS A 106 -11.76 -14.04 1.71
C LYS A 106 -10.82 -14.94 2.50
N ARG A 107 -9.56 -15.10 2.10
CA ARG A 107 -8.58 -15.91 2.83
C ARG A 107 -8.38 -15.41 4.26
N PHE A 108 -8.34 -14.10 4.46
CA PHE A 108 -8.27 -13.51 5.79
C PHE A 108 -9.53 -13.78 6.61
N ALA A 109 -10.72 -13.59 6.02
CA ALA A 109 -11.99 -13.84 6.68
C ALA A 109 -12.13 -15.31 7.12
N ASP A 110 -11.78 -16.24 6.23
CA ASP A 110 -11.73 -17.68 6.51
C ASP A 110 -10.73 -17.98 7.65
N TYR A 111 -9.56 -17.33 7.65
CA TYR A 111 -8.51 -17.53 8.66
C TYR A 111 -8.94 -17.07 10.06
N VAL A 112 -9.63 -15.94 10.17
CA VAL A 112 -10.08 -15.39 11.47
C VAL A 112 -11.47 -15.86 11.88
N GLY A 113 -12.18 -16.58 11.01
CA GLY A 113 -13.49 -17.17 11.30
C GLY A 113 -14.67 -16.18 11.21
N ILE A 114 -14.63 -15.26 10.25
CA ILE A 114 -15.72 -14.31 9.96
C ILE A 114 -16.16 -14.42 8.49
N THR A 115 -17.33 -13.88 8.14
CA THR A 115 -17.74 -13.75 6.74
C THR A 115 -17.11 -12.51 6.08
N VAL A 116 -17.11 -12.46 4.75
CA VAL A 116 -16.64 -11.27 4.00
C VAL A 116 -17.55 -10.07 4.27
N GLU A 117 -18.84 -10.29 4.47
CA GLU A 117 -19.81 -9.27 4.85
C GLU A 117 -19.47 -8.70 6.23
N GLU A 118 -19.17 -9.56 7.22
CA GLU A 118 -18.73 -9.13 8.55
C GLU A 118 -17.42 -8.35 8.48
N PHE A 119 -16.46 -8.77 7.64
CA PHE A 119 -15.23 -8.03 7.40
C PHE A 119 -15.51 -6.60 6.92
N TRP A 120 -16.42 -6.44 5.94
CA TRP A 120 -16.78 -5.11 5.44
C TRP A 120 -17.58 -4.31 6.44
N ASP A 121 -18.49 -4.92 7.20
CA ASP A 121 -19.23 -4.24 8.28
C ASP A 121 -18.28 -3.72 9.37
N ILE A 122 -17.27 -4.50 9.75
CA ILE A 122 -16.24 -4.07 10.70
C ILE A 122 -15.41 -2.95 10.11
N THR A 123 -14.89 -3.12 8.89
CA THR A 123 -14.03 -2.15 8.20
C THR A 123 -14.73 -0.80 8.02
N ASN A 124 -15.99 -0.82 7.58
CA ASN A 124 -16.78 0.37 7.29
C ASN A 124 -17.01 1.28 8.50
N ARG A 125 -16.88 0.77 9.73
CA ARG A 125 -16.92 1.60 10.96
C ARG A 125 -15.71 2.52 11.12
N TRP A 126 -14.60 2.22 10.45
CA TRP A 126 -13.33 2.96 10.56
C TRP A 126 -12.94 3.73 9.30
N VAL A 127 -13.71 3.56 8.22
CA VAL A 127 -13.55 4.29 6.97
C VAL A 127 -13.79 5.78 7.23
N ASN A 128 -12.98 6.64 6.62
CA ASN A 128 -13.16 8.08 6.74
C ASN A 128 -14.34 8.55 5.86
N PRO A 129 -15.49 8.94 6.44
CA PRO A 129 -16.68 9.28 5.67
C PRO A 129 -16.56 10.63 4.95
N LYS A 130 -15.53 11.44 5.26
CA LYS A 130 -15.30 12.70 4.54
C LYS A 130 -14.81 12.44 3.12
N ILE A 131 -13.90 11.49 2.96
CA ILE A 131 -13.23 11.19 1.68
C ILE A 131 -13.76 9.93 0.98
N PHE A 132 -14.56 9.10 1.67
CA PHE A 132 -15.19 7.91 1.09
C PHE A 132 -16.71 7.89 1.28
N LYS A 133 -17.42 7.31 0.32
CA LYS A 133 -18.82 6.90 0.44
C LYS A 133 -18.86 5.44 0.92
N ILE A 134 -19.31 5.24 2.15
CA ILE A 134 -19.49 3.94 2.77
C ILE A 134 -20.67 3.20 2.10
N ARG A 135 -20.53 1.90 1.88
CA ARG A 135 -21.56 0.99 1.37
C ARG A 135 -21.77 -0.13 2.38
N GLY A 136 -23.01 -0.52 2.67
CA GLY A 136 -23.26 -1.65 3.59
C GLY A 136 -22.67 -2.93 3.03
N GLN A 137 -21.94 -3.69 3.86
CA GLN A 137 -21.34 -4.99 3.51
C GLN A 137 -20.48 -5.00 2.24
N ALA A 138 -19.95 -3.84 1.83
CA ALA A 138 -19.21 -3.71 0.58
C ALA A 138 -18.09 -2.68 0.68
N ARG A 139 -17.18 -2.75 -0.29
CA ARG A 139 -16.03 -1.86 -0.44
C ARG A 139 -16.48 -0.38 -0.56
N PRO A 140 -15.86 0.55 0.20
CA PRO A 140 -16.11 1.99 0.05
C PRO A 140 -15.71 2.52 -1.33
N VAL A 141 -16.31 3.65 -1.73
CA VAL A 141 -15.99 4.33 -2.99
C VAL A 141 -15.41 5.71 -2.70
N PRO A 142 -14.27 6.09 -3.33
CA PRO A 142 -13.67 7.40 -3.12
C PRO A 142 -14.60 8.53 -3.57
N LYS A 143 -14.54 9.67 -2.87
CA LYS A 143 -15.23 10.92 -3.22
C LYS A 143 -14.30 11.94 -3.88
N PHE A 144 -13.01 11.64 -3.94
CA PHE A 144 -11.96 12.50 -4.46
C PHE A 144 -11.42 11.95 -5.78
N THR A 145 -10.73 12.82 -6.51
CA THR A 145 -9.97 12.46 -7.71
C THR A 145 -8.49 12.63 -7.39
N VAL A 146 -7.67 11.62 -7.69
CA VAL A 146 -6.24 11.69 -7.42
C VAL A 146 -5.62 12.87 -8.17
N GLY A 147 -4.78 13.65 -7.47
CA GLY A 147 -4.09 14.80 -8.04
C GLY A 147 -4.88 16.11 -8.03
N VAL A 148 -6.16 16.10 -7.60
CA VAL A 148 -7.01 17.29 -7.47
C VAL A 148 -7.29 17.58 -6.01
N ASP A 149 -7.19 18.85 -5.59
CA ASP A 149 -7.47 19.26 -4.21
C ASP A 149 -8.93 18.94 -3.84
N TYR A 150 -9.11 18.25 -2.71
CA TYR A 150 -10.42 17.87 -2.21
C TYR A 150 -10.82 18.79 -1.04
N ALA A 151 -11.87 19.59 -1.25
CA ALA A 151 -12.33 20.60 -0.30
C ALA A 151 -13.37 20.08 0.74
N GLY A 152 -13.45 18.76 0.94
CA GLY A 152 -14.50 18.11 1.76
C GLY A 152 -14.27 18.11 3.27
#